data_AF-A1ARL2-F1
#
_entry.id   AF-A1ARL2-F1
#
_cell.length_a   1.000
_cell.length_b   1.000
_cell.length_c   1.000
_cell.angle_alpha   90.00
_cell.angle_beta   90.00
_cell.angle_gamma   90.00
#
_symmetry.space_group_name_H-M   'P 1'
#
loop_
_entity.id
_entity.type
_entity.pdbx_description
1 polymer ?
#
loop_
_entity_poly.entity_id
_entity_poly.type
_entity_poly.pdbx_seq_one_letter_code
_entity_poly.pdbx_strand_id
1 'polypeptide(L)'
;MSTLPHMITIDEFAQLMRISRSTAYTWIAAGRLEPGRHFLRIDRVVRILWSEELLIHLLAQTKTENKQVPKLVRKGKGGRNRCALNSDYLEH
;
A
#
# COMPACT_ATOMS: atom_id res chain seq x y z
N MET A 1 14.44 -20.15 15.33
CA MET A 1 14.66 -20.58 13.94
C MET A 1 14.52 -19.35 13.06
N SER A 2 15.60 -18.85 12.49
CA SER A 2 15.52 -17.80 11.46
C SER A 2 14.92 -18.41 10.20
N THR A 3 13.83 -17.83 9.73
CA THR A 3 13.23 -18.23 8.46
C THR A 3 14.13 -17.74 7.32
N LEU A 4 14.38 -18.60 6.33
CA LEU A 4 15.14 -18.19 5.15
C LEU A 4 14.35 -17.10 4.41
N PRO A 5 15.02 -16.05 3.93
CA PRO A 5 14.37 -15.03 3.13
C PRO A 5 13.87 -15.66 1.84
N HIS A 6 12.65 -15.31 1.43
CA HIS A 6 12.06 -15.82 0.20
C HIS A 6 11.48 -14.68 -0.63
N MET A 7 11.44 -14.89 -1.95
CA MET A 7 10.98 -13.89 -2.90
C MET A 7 9.48 -14.01 -3.11
N ILE A 8 8.77 -12.90 -2.94
CA ILE A 8 7.33 -12.82 -3.15
C ILE A 8 6.99 -11.78 -4.20
N THR A 9 5.82 -11.92 -4.79
CA THR A 9 5.21 -10.93 -5.66
C THR A 9 4.74 -9.72 -4.85
N ILE A 10 4.51 -8.60 -5.53
CA ILE A 10 3.89 -7.42 -4.90
C ILE A 10 2.46 -7.72 -4.38
N ASP A 11 1.78 -8.69 -4.98
CA ASP A 11 0.45 -9.13 -4.58
C ASP A 11 0.45 -9.89 -3.27
N GLU A 12 1.33 -10.88 -3.17
CA GLU A 12 1.53 -11.64 -1.94
C GLU A 12 1.98 -10.71 -0.82
N PHE A 13 2.89 -9.77 -1.11
CA PHE A 13 3.30 -8.76 -0.13
C PHE A 13 2.11 -7.93 0.36
N ALA A 14 1.28 -7.44 -0.57
CA ALA A 14 0.10 -6.65 -0.24
C ALA A 14 -0.90 -7.47 0.61
N GLN A 15 -1.09 -8.75 0.29
CA GLN A 15 -1.94 -9.66 1.05
C GLN A 15 -1.40 -9.93 2.45
N LEU A 16 -0.10 -10.24 2.58
CA LEU A 16 0.56 -10.50 3.86
C LEU A 16 0.52 -9.27 4.78
N MET A 17 0.76 -8.08 4.22
CA MET A 17 0.72 -6.81 4.95
C MET A 17 -0.70 -6.25 5.15
N ARG A 18 -1.73 -6.89 4.57
CA ARG A 18 -3.13 -6.43 4.57
C ARG A 18 -3.30 -5.00 4.05
N ILE A 19 -2.58 -4.67 2.98
CA ILE A 19 -2.67 -3.40 2.26
C ILE A 19 -3.14 -3.62 0.82
N SER A 20 -3.56 -2.57 0.13
CA SER A 20 -3.82 -2.66 -1.29
C SER A 20 -2.51 -2.71 -2.10
N ARG A 21 -2.56 -3.29 -3.31
CA ARG A 21 -1.45 -3.28 -4.26
C ARG A 21 -0.95 -1.86 -4.55
N SER A 22 -1.88 -0.91 -4.67
CA SER A 22 -1.53 0.50 -4.90
C SER A 22 -0.72 1.08 -3.74
N THR A 23 -1.07 0.76 -2.48
CA THR A 23 -0.30 1.21 -1.31
C THR A 23 1.09 0.62 -1.29
N ALA A 24 1.26 -0.66 -1.66
CA ALA A 24 2.58 -1.27 -1.80
C ALA A 24 3.45 -0.53 -2.83
N TYR A 25 2.90 -0.19 -4.01
CA TYR A 25 3.61 0.62 -5.00
C TYR A 25 3.90 2.04 -4.49
N THR A 26 2.99 2.67 -3.73
CA THR A 26 3.23 3.96 -3.11
C THR A 26 4.41 3.90 -2.13
N TRP A 27 4.56 2.82 -1.37
CA TRP A 27 5.70 2.63 -0.47
C TRP A 27 7.02 2.52 -1.23
N ILE A 28 7.04 1.79 -2.35
CA ILE A 28 8.20 1.73 -3.25
C ILE A 28 8.52 3.12 -3.79
N ALA A 29 7.52 3.84 -4.30
CA ALA A 29 7.70 5.18 -4.87
C ALA A 29 8.15 6.21 -3.83
N ALA A 30 7.71 6.06 -2.58
CA ALA A 30 8.10 6.89 -1.45
C ALA A 30 9.48 6.53 -0.87
N GLY A 31 10.17 5.52 -1.41
CA GLY A 31 11.47 5.06 -0.92
C GLY A 31 11.43 4.32 0.42
N ARG A 32 10.24 3.88 0.87
CA ARG A 32 10.09 3.08 2.09
C ARG A 32 10.66 1.66 1.93
N LEU A 33 10.73 1.20 0.69
CA LEU A 33 11.38 -0.05 0.29
C LEU A 33 12.57 0.31 -0.59
N GLU A 34 13.75 -0.24 -0.29
CA GLU A 34 15.01 0.11 -0.96
C GLU A 34 15.27 -0.89 -2.09
N PRO A 35 15.58 -0.42 -3.32
CA PRO A 35 15.91 -1.31 -4.44
C PRO A 35 17.22 -2.05 -4.16
N GLY A 36 17.28 -3.34 -4.50
CA GLY A 36 18.44 -4.19 -4.25
C GLY A 36 18.55 -4.73 -2.81
N ARG A 37 17.79 -4.17 -1.87
CA ARG A 37 17.73 -4.63 -0.47
C ARG A 37 16.39 -5.23 -0.10
N HIS A 38 15.32 -4.47 -0.31
CA HIS A 38 13.95 -4.89 0.03
C HIS A 38 13.19 -5.42 -1.19
N PHE A 39 13.52 -4.93 -2.38
CA PHE A 39 12.88 -5.40 -3.61
C PHE A 39 13.84 -5.37 -4.80
N LEU A 40 13.51 -6.19 -5.79
CA LEU A 40 14.11 -6.22 -7.11
C LEU A 40 13.04 -5.83 -8.13
N ARG A 41 13.41 -4.96 -9.06
CA ARG A 41 12.58 -4.61 -10.20
C ARG A 41 13.33 -4.95 -11.48
N ILE A 42 12.75 -5.83 -12.27
CA ILE A 42 13.23 -6.20 -13.59
C ILE A 42 12.08 -5.88 -14.55
N ASP A 43 12.28 -4.89 -15.41
CA ASP A 43 11.26 -4.31 -16.28
C ASP A 43 9.98 -3.89 -15.52
N ARG A 44 8.89 -4.64 -15.75
CA ARG A 44 7.56 -4.44 -15.16
C ARG A 44 7.31 -5.35 -13.96
N VAL A 45 8.22 -6.28 -13.68
CA VAL A 45 8.07 -7.25 -12.61
C VAL A 45 8.76 -6.75 -11.35
N VAL A 46 7.99 -6.65 -10.27
CA VAL A 46 8.50 -6.36 -8.94
C VAL A 46 8.47 -7.64 -8.11
N ARG A 47 9.58 -7.91 -7.44
CA ARG A 47 9.73 -8.98 -6.47
C ARG A 47 10.25 -8.40 -5.17
N ILE A 48 9.65 -8.80 -4.06
CA ILE A 48 10.00 -8.31 -2.72
C ILE A 48 10.70 -9.45 -1.99
N LEU A 49 11.82 -9.13 -1.35
CA LEU A 49 12.51 -10.05 -0.48
C LEU A 49 11.81 -10.05 0.87
N TRP A 50 11.02 -11.09 1.14
CA TRP A 50 10.35 -11.25 2.42
C TRP A 50 11.32 -11.82 3.43
N SER A 51 11.75 -10.98 4.37
CA SER A 51 12.71 -11.31 5.41
C SER A 51 12.36 -10.60 6.71
N GLU A 52 12.97 -11.05 7.81
CA GLU A 52 12.86 -10.37 9.09
C GLU A 52 13.47 -8.96 9.03
N GLU A 53 14.55 -8.76 8.28
CA GLU A 53 15.17 -7.46 8.06
C GLU A 53 14.19 -6.43 7.46
N LEU A 54 13.41 -6.84 6.46
CA LEU A 54 12.36 -6.02 5.86
C LEU A 54 11.36 -5.53 6.92
N LEU A 55 10.89 -6.44 7.78
CA LEU A 55 9.91 -6.12 8.82
C LEU A 55 10.51 -5.19 9.88
N ILE A 56 11.74 -5.44 10.32
CA ILE A 56 12.47 -4.58 11.25
C ILE A 56 12.64 -3.18 10.66
N HIS A 57 13.01 -3.08 9.39
CA HIS A 57 13.16 -1.79 8.69
C HIS A 57 11.84 -1.02 8.65
N LEU A 58 10.73 -1.67 8.28
CA LEU A 58 9.40 -1.05 8.28
C LEU A 58 8.98 -0.59 9.70
N LEU A 59 9.26 -1.40 10.73
CA LEU A 59 9.01 -1.06 12.13
C LEU A 59 9.86 0.12 12.61
N ALA A 60 11.08 0.27 12.12
CA ALA A 60 11.92 1.41 12.44
C ALA A 60 11.36 2.71 11.86
N GLN A 61 10.82 2.67 10.63
CA GLN A 61 10.20 3.83 9.98
C GLN A 61 8.96 4.36 10.72
N THR A 62 8.15 3.49 11.35
CA THR A 62 6.96 3.93 12.10
C THR A 62 7.31 4.77 13.33
N LYS A 63 8.47 4.51 13.95
CA LYS A 63 8.92 5.26 15.14
C LYS A 63 9.41 6.67 14.79
N THR A 64 9.83 6.89 13.54
CA THR A 64 10.38 8.17 13.09
C THR A 64 9.28 9.12 12.59
N GLU A 65 8.11 8.60 12.16
CA GLU A 65 7.00 9.41 11.66
C GLU A 65 6.10 9.96 12.80
N ASN A 66 6.67 10.78 13.68
CA ASN A 66 5.91 11.59 14.64
C ASN A 66 5.43 12.91 13.98
N LYS A 67 4.84 12.81 12.78
CA LYS A 67 4.31 13.96 12.03
C LYS A 67 2.82 13.77 11.77
N GLN A 68 2.04 14.57 12.51
CA GLN A 68 0.65 14.96 12.31
C GLN A 68 -0.11 14.12 11.27
N VAL A 69 -1.00 13.25 11.74
CA VAL A 69 -1.97 12.55 10.90
C VAL A 69 -2.63 13.58 9.98
N PRO A 70 -2.37 13.60 8.66
CA PRO A 70 -3.10 14.50 7.80
C PRO A 70 -4.57 14.06 7.89
N LYS A 71 -5.45 14.99 8.28
CA LYS A 71 -6.90 14.75 8.15
C LYS A 71 -7.12 14.22 6.73
N LEU A 72 -7.68 13.03 6.59
CA LEU A 72 -8.06 12.46 5.31
C LEU A 72 -9.18 13.33 4.70
N VAL A 73 -8.81 14.49 4.16
CA VAL A 73 -9.72 15.31 3.38
C VAL A 73 -9.80 14.65 2.02
N ARG A 74 -10.86 13.85 1.81
CA ARG A 74 -11.25 13.44 0.46
C ARG A 74 -11.64 14.72 -0.30
N LYS A 75 -10.69 15.36 -0.98
CA LYS A 75 -11.01 16.31 -2.06
C LYS A 75 -11.48 15.48 -3.26
N GLY A 76 -12.73 15.02 -3.19
CA GLY A 76 -13.39 14.45 -4.35
C GLY A 76 -13.48 15.50 -5.46
N LYS A 77 -12.65 15.35 -6.49
CA LYS A 77 -12.86 15.98 -7.81
C LYS A 77 -13.09 14.86 -8.81
N GLY A 78 -14.33 14.73 -9.27
CA GLY A 78 -14.81 13.75 -10.25
C GLY A 78 -15.94 12.89 -9.65
N GLY A 79 -17.22 13.05 -9.96
CA GLY A 79 -17.82 13.55 -11.20
C GLY A 79 -18.10 12.38 -12.15
N ARG A 80 -19.26 11.72 -11.96
CA ARG A 80 -20.15 11.11 -12.98
C ARG A 80 -21.22 10.24 -12.27
N ASN A 81 -22.47 10.69 -12.38
CA ASN A 81 -23.73 9.93 -12.35
C ASN A 81 -23.92 8.89 -11.22
N ARG A 82 -24.25 9.37 -10.02
CA ARG A 82 -25.31 8.73 -9.25
C ARG A 82 -26.40 9.76 -9.07
N CYS A 83 -27.45 9.64 -9.90
CA CYS A 83 -28.75 10.20 -9.53
C CYS A 83 -29.04 9.64 -8.14
N ALA A 84 -29.09 10.51 -7.14
CA ALA A 84 -29.96 10.22 -6.02
C ALA A 84 -31.36 10.14 -6.66
N LEU A 85 -31.93 8.94 -6.75
CA LEU A 85 -33.37 8.82 -6.97
C LEU A 85 -34.02 9.67 -5.88
N ASN A 86 -34.75 10.70 -6.29
CA ASN A 86 -35.53 11.49 -5.36
C ASN A 86 -36.60 10.55 -4.80
N SER A 87 -36.72 10.45 -3.47
CA SER A 87 -37.68 9.52 -2.83
C SER A 87 -39.13 9.81 -3.21
N ASP A 88 -39.39 11.03 -3.69
CA ASP A 88 -40.69 11.48 -4.17
C ASP A 88 -41.20 10.69 -5.39
N TYR A 89 -40.37 9.86 -6.05
CA TYR A 89 -40.80 8.96 -7.14
C TYR A 89 -41.21 7.54 -6.67
N LEU A 90 -41.17 7.24 -5.36
CA LEU A 90 -41.55 5.93 -4.82
C LEU A 90 -42.98 5.86 -4.29
N GLU A 91 -43.78 6.92 -4.46
CA GLU A 91 -45.19 6.90 -4.11
C GLU A 91 -46.07 6.84 -5.36
N HIS A 92 -46.48 5.62 -5.72
CA HIS A 92 -47.81 5.27 -6.24
C HIS A 92 -48.07 3.78 -5.99
#